data_AF-E6PQD9-F1
#
_entry.id   AF-E6PQD9-F1
#
_cell.length_a   1.000
_cell.length_b   1.000
_cell.length_c   1.000
_cell.angle_alpha   90.00
_cell.angle_beta   90.00
_cell.angle_gamma   90.00
#
_symmetry.space_group_name_H-M   'P 1'
#
loop_
_entity.id
_entity.type
_entity.pdbx_description
1 polymer ?
#
loop_
_entity_poly.entity_id
_entity_poly.type
_entity_poly.pdbx_seq_one_letter_code
_entity_poly.pdbx_strand_id
1 'polypeptide(L)'
;MREDDDNSPTLPLPHAVQERSASEPTPLLMHVPVNIRSMSLVLLAALASIFVLSWAKAVFIPLMTSLMLSYALSPAVNWLEHRRIPRWLGAALILLTICSAVGVAAYLLSNQATRLVVALPAAVQKFKMEIKPSNGNHDTALETVQKAATQIEKAAGNRREVRNSHEAMRVVVEPSSFNVKDYLWSSTIGLLTLLGQTAAVLFLTYFLIISGDSFRRKLIKLAGPSLSSKKITLQALHEITDQIQRYLQVQIFTSALVAVLTGLALMALGLQNAAVWGIVAGVLNLVPYVGSLITASTSGLVAFLQFGSLDMALVIGGVSLGIHTLVGNLLTPWLTSRSSQLSPVAVFVGLLAWGWLWGVWGLLLGVPILMIVKAVCDRLDGLKPIGEFLGS
;
A
#
# COMPACT_ATOMS: atom_id res chain seq x y z
N MET A 1 -94.79 5.54 26.78
CA MET A 1 -94.41 6.94 26.54
C MET A 1 -94.17 7.56 27.92
N ARG A 2 -92.89 7.86 28.23
CA ARG A 2 -92.31 8.64 29.37
C ARG A 2 -92.49 8.08 30.80
N GLU A 3 -91.41 7.58 31.42
CA GLU A 3 -90.35 8.26 32.21
C GLU A 3 -90.92 8.79 33.54
N ASP A 4 -90.81 8.05 34.66
CA ASP A 4 -89.65 7.76 35.55
C ASP A 4 -89.39 8.89 36.57
N ASP A 5 -89.76 8.57 37.81
CA ASP A 5 -89.73 9.43 39.00
C ASP A 5 -88.70 8.88 40.00
N ASP A 6 -87.74 9.74 40.33
CA ASP A 6 -87.09 10.05 41.61
C ASP A 6 -86.88 9.04 42.77
N ASN A 7 -85.72 9.22 43.42
CA ASN A 7 -85.31 8.96 44.82
C ASN A 7 -85.07 7.51 45.31
N SER A 8 -83.83 6.98 45.44
CA SER A 8 -82.69 7.22 46.39
C SER A 8 -82.48 5.99 47.34
N PRO A 9 -81.43 5.81 48.22
CA PRO A 9 -80.17 6.54 48.51
C PRO A 9 -78.87 5.70 48.80
N THR A 10 -77.71 6.39 48.88
CA THR A 10 -76.48 6.21 49.73
C THR A 10 -75.44 5.05 49.61
N LEU A 11 -74.19 5.42 49.21
CA LEU A 11 -72.77 5.13 49.67
C LEU A 11 -72.36 3.76 50.29
N PRO A 12 -71.08 3.28 50.22
CA PRO A 12 -69.79 3.98 49.99
C PRO A 12 -68.79 3.30 48.99
N LEU A 13 -67.76 4.03 48.54
CA LEU A 13 -66.65 3.51 47.71
C LEU A 13 -65.42 3.11 48.57
N PRO A 14 -64.82 1.92 48.39
CA PRO A 14 -63.58 1.53 49.06
C PRO A 14 -62.31 1.80 48.22
N HIS A 15 -61.35 2.44 48.89
CA HIS A 15 -59.89 2.48 48.75
C HIS A 15 -59.15 1.92 47.51
N ALA A 16 -58.27 2.80 46.99
CA ALA A 16 -56.85 2.59 46.66
C ALA A 16 -56.46 1.57 45.57
N VAL A 17 -56.00 2.11 44.43
CA VAL A 17 -54.90 1.50 43.66
C VAL A 17 -53.89 2.59 43.26
N GLN A 18 -52.79 2.59 44.00
CA GLN A 18 -51.42 2.93 43.60
C GLN A 18 -51.22 3.64 42.24
N GLU A 19 -50.75 4.89 42.29
CA GLU A 19 -49.94 5.47 41.22
C GLU A 19 -48.65 4.63 41.05
N ARG A 20 -48.55 3.88 39.95
CA ARG A 20 -47.28 3.27 39.53
C ARG A 20 -46.41 4.33 38.85
N SER A 21 -45.37 4.73 39.58
CA SER A 21 -44.09 5.21 39.06
C SER A 21 -43.54 4.35 37.91
N ALA A 22 -42.75 5.02 37.05
CA ALA A 22 -41.79 4.49 36.07
C ALA A 22 -42.29 4.19 34.65
N SER A 23 -42.39 5.25 33.83
CA SER A 23 -42.09 5.13 32.40
C SER A 23 -40.56 5.18 32.21
N GLU A 24 -39.87 4.07 32.50
CA GLU A 24 -38.51 3.87 31.99
C GLU A 24 -38.60 3.63 30.48
N PRO A 25 -37.80 4.31 29.65
CA PRO A 25 -37.77 4.04 28.22
C PRO A 25 -37.25 2.61 28.04
N THR A 26 -38.11 1.73 27.55
CA THR A 26 -37.76 0.36 27.21
C THR A 26 -36.55 0.41 26.27
N PRO A 27 -35.38 -0.15 26.64
CA PRO A 27 -34.26 -0.16 25.73
C PRO A 27 -34.70 -0.97 24.50
N LEU A 28 -34.70 -0.33 23.32
CA LEU A 28 -34.87 -1.01 22.05
C LEU A 28 -33.70 -1.97 21.86
N LEU A 29 -33.80 -3.15 22.47
CA LEU A 29 -32.91 -4.27 22.22
C LEU A 29 -33.21 -4.76 20.80
N MET A 30 -32.48 -4.18 19.85
CA MET A 30 -32.40 -4.65 18.47
C MET A 30 -31.78 -6.05 18.50
N HIS A 31 -32.60 -7.06 18.75
CA HIS A 31 -32.22 -8.46 18.66
C HIS A 31 -32.02 -8.77 17.18
N VAL A 32 -30.81 -8.57 16.67
CA VAL A 32 -30.37 -9.23 15.44
C VAL A 32 -30.01 -10.65 15.86
N PRO A 33 -30.80 -11.68 15.51
CA PRO A 33 -30.44 -13.06 15.84
C PRO A 33 -29.27 -13.46 14.95
N VAL A 34 -28.05 -13.13 15.37
CA VAL A 34 -26.84 -13.61 14.71
C VAL A 34 -26.70 -15.08 15.07
N ASN A 35 -27.20 -15.95 14.21
CA ASN A 35 -27.11 -17.38 14.40
C ASN A 35 -25.61 -17.76 14.48
N ILE A 36 -25.16 -18.27 15.63
CA ILE A 36 -23.75 -18.55 15.93
C ILE A 36 -23.13 -19.48 14.86
N ARG A 37 -23.94 -20.38 14.30
CA ARG A 37 -23.56 -21.27 13.19
C ARG A 37 -23.29 -20.50 11.89
N SER A 38 -24.01 -19.41 11.65
CA SER A 38 -23.75 -18.54 10.50
C SER A 38 -22.45 -17.74 10.70
N MET A 39 -22.16 -17.26 11.91
CA MET A 39 -20.89 -16.55 12.17
C MET A 39 -19.68 -17.46 12.03
N SER A 40 -19.75 -18.68 12.55
CA SER A 40 -18.64 -19.63 12.44
C SER A 40 -18.39 -20.04 10.99
N LEU A 41 -19.44 -20.26 10.20
CA LEU A 41 -19.32 -20.52 8.76
C LEU A 41 -18.74 -19.32 8.01
N VAL A 42 -19.14 -18.09 8.33
CA VAL A 42 -18.58 -16.87 7.72
C VAL A 42 -17.09 -16.73 8.08
N LEU A 43 -16.73 -16.94 9.34
CA LEU A 43 -15.34 -16.86 9.80
C LEU A 43 -14.48 -17.94 9.12
N LEU A 44 -14.96 -19.18 9.06
CA LEU A 44 -14.27 -20.28 8.38
C LEU A 44 -14.15 -20.02 6.87
N ALA A 45 -15.20 -19.51 6.23
CA ALA A 45 -15.16 -19.14 4.82
C ALA A 45 -14.17 -18.00 4.55
N ALA A 46 -14.07 -17.01 5.44
CA ALA A 46 -13.11 -15.92 5.34
C ALA A 46 -11.66 -16.43 5.49
N LEU A 47 -11.40 -17.26 6.51
CA LEU A 47 -10.08 -17.87 6.73
C LEU A 47 -9.68 -18.78 5.58
N ALA A 48 -10.61 -19.62 5.10
CA ALA A 48 -10.39 -20.48 3.94
C ALA A 48 -10.12 -19.65 2.68
N SER A 49 -10.85 -18.55 2.47
CA SER A 49 -10.61 -17.64 1.36
C SER A 49 -9.22 -17.02 1.42
N ILE A 50 -8.79 -16.51 2.58
CA ILE A 50 -7.44 -15.95 2.78
C ILE A 50 -6.36 -17.01 2.53
N PHE A 51 -6.57 -18.24 3.01
CA PHE A 51 -5.64 -19.35 2.79
C PHE A 51 -5.53 -19.73 1.32
N VAL A 52 -6.66 -19.85 0.61
CA VAL A 52 -6.67 -20.12 -0.84
C VAL A 52 -5.95 -18.98 -1.59
N LEU A 53 -6.20 -17.73 -1.20
CA LEU A 53 -5.62 -16.56 -1.86
C LEU A 53 -4.10 -16.42 -1.64
N SER A 54 -3.61 -16.86 -0.47
CA SER A 54 -2.16 -16.91 -0.20
C SER A 54 -1.48 -18.08 -0.90
N TRP A 55 -2.12 -19.25 -0.96
CA TRP A 55 -1.62 -20.42 -1.65
C TRP A 55 -1.58 -20.22 -3.18
N ALA A 56 -2.65 -19.68 -3.75
CA ALA A 56 -2.77 -19.46 -5.19
C ALA A 56 -2.17 -18.11 -5.65
N LYS A 57 -1.36 -17.44 -4.84
CA LYS A 57 -0.73 -16.15 -5.18
C LYS A 57 0.02 -16.18 -6.52
N ALA A 58 0.63 -17.31 -6.88
CA ALA A 58 1.35 -17.50 -8.13
C ALA A 58 0.45 -17.36 -9.39
N VAL A 59 -0.86 -17.57 -9.24
CA VAL A 59 -1.85 -17.43 -10.31
C VAL A 59 -2.62 -16.12 -10.16
N PHE A 60 -3.05 -15.77 -8.94
CA PHE A 60 -3.85 -14.58 -8.69
C PHE A 60 -3.08 -13.27 -8.92
N ILE A 61 -1.81 -13.19 -8.53
CA ILE A 61 -1.00 -11.98 -8.75
C ILE A 61 -0.92 -11.64 -10.24
N PRO A 62 -0.41 -12.52 -11.13
CA PRO A 62 -0.30 -12.17 -12.55
C PRO A 62 -1.66 -11.94 -13.21
N LEU A 63 -2.71 -12.65 -12.78
CA LEU A 63 -4.07 -12.45 -13.27
C LEU A 63 -4.62 -11.07 -12.89
N MET A 64 -4.45 -10.66 -11.64
CA MET A 64 -4.97 -9.38 -11.18
C MET A 64 -4.14 -8.22 -11.71
N THR A 65 -2.80 -8.33 -11.72
CA THR A 65 -1.92 -7.33 -12.34
C THR A 65 -2.23 -7.16 -13.82
N SER A 66 -2.42 -8.24 -14.58
CA SER A 66 -2.75 -8.13 -16.01
C SER A 66 -4.14 -7.56 -16.27
N LEU A 67 -5.12 -7.85 -15.40
CA LEU A 67 -6.45 -7.24 -15.47
C LEU A 67 -6.37 -5.72 -15.25
N MET A 68 -5.66 -5.30 -14.20
CA MET A 68 -5.43 -3.88 -13.93
C MET A 68 -4.67 -3.20 -15.07
N LEU A 69 -3.59 -3.81 -15.55
CA LEU A 69 -2.80 -3.25 -16.64
C LEU A 69 -3.60 -3.18 -17.94
N SER A 70 -4.44 -4.18 -18.24
CA SER A 70 -5.36 -4.17 -19.38
C SER A 70 -6.33 -2.98 -19.31
N TYR A 71 -6.94 -2.73 -18.16
CA TYR A 71 -7.83 -1.59 -17.97
C TYR A 71 -7.09 -0.24 -18.03
N ALA A 72 -5.90 -0.15 -17.43
CA ALA A 72 -5.07 1.04 -17.50
C ALA A 72 -4.64 1.39 -18.95
N LEU A 73 -4.33 0.37 -19.76
CA LEU A 73 -3.82 0.53 -21.12
C LEU A 73 -4.92 0.59 -22.19
N SER A 74 -6.14 0.14 -21.87
CA SER A 74 -7.29 0.20 -22.76
C SER A 74 -7.49 1.57 -23.43
N PRO A 75 -7.47 2.73 -22.73
CA PRO A 75 -7.60 4.03 -23.39
C PRO A 75 -6.51 4.30 -24.44
N ALA A 76 -5.26 3.94 -24.15
CA ALA A 76 -4.15 4.13 -25.08
C ALA A 76 -4.26 3.21 -26.30
N VAL A 77 -4.65 1.96 -26.11
CA VAL A 77 -4.87 1.00 -27.20
C VAL A 77 -6.05 1.42 -28.06
N ASN A 78 -7.18 1.82 -27.45
CA ASN A 78 -8.34 2.31 -28.18
C ASN A 78 -7.99 3.55 -28.98
N TRP A 79 -7.18 4.47 -28.45
CA TRP A 79 -6.73 5.65 -29.20
C TRP A 79 -5.90 5.28 -30.45
N LEU A 80 -5.02 4.27 -30.37
CA LEU A 80 -4.30 3.74 -31.54
C LEU A 80 -5.25 3.06 -32.54
N GLU A 81 -6.26 2.35 -32.06
CA GLU A 81 -7.29 1.73 -32.89
C GLU A 81 -8.10 2.76 -33.68
N HIS A 82 -8.45 3.88 -33.06
CA HIS A 82 -9.10 5.01 -33.76
C HIS A 82 -8.19 5.65 -34.82
N ARG A 83 -6.87 5.52 -34.69
CA ARG A 83 -5.88 5.91 -35.71
C ARG A 83 -5.60 4.81 -36.76
N ARG A 84 -6.50 3.83 -36.88
CA ARG A 84 -6.44 2.70 -37.83
C ARG A 84 -5.34 1.66 -37.59
N ILE A 85 -4.71 1.64 -36.41
CA ILE A 85 -3.78 0.56 -36.04
C ILE A 85 -4.60 -0.62 -35.51
N PRO A 86 -4.45 -1.85 -36.03
CA PRO A 86 -5.23 -2.98 -35.54
C PRO A 86 -4.91 -3.27 -34.06
N ARG A 87 -5.93 -3.64 -33.27
CA ARG A 87 -5.82 -3.80 -31.80
C ARG A 87 -4.63 -4.62 -31.33
N TRP A 88 -4.35 -5.74 -32.00
CA TRP A 88 -3.23 -6.61 -31.63
C TRP A 88 -1.87 -5.91 -31.77
N LEU A 89 -1.70 -5.11 -32.83
CA LEU A 89 -0.47 -4.35 -33.07
C LEU A 89 -0.37 -3.16 -32.11
N GLY A 90 -1.49 -2.47 -31.85
CA GLY A 90 -1.55 -1.38 -30.87
C GLY A 90 -1.20 -1.86 -29.45
N ALA A 91 -1.74 -3.02 -29.04
CA ALA A 91 -1.42 -3.66 -27.77
C ALA A 91 0.06 -4.04 -27.68
N ALA A 92 0.61 -4.68 -28.72
CA ALA A 92 2.04 -5.06 -28.76
C ALA A 92 2.95 -3.83 -28.66
N LEU A 93 2.66 -2.77 -29.43
CA LEU A 93 3.45 -1.54 -29.44
C LEU A 93 3.48 -0.87 -28.06
N ILE A 94 2.33 -0.75 -27.40
CA ILE A 94 2.22 -0.14 -26.07
C ILE A 94 2.96 -0.98 -25.03
N LEU A 95 2.78 -2.30 -25.02
CA LEU A 95 3.46 -3.18 -24.08
C LEU A 95 4.98 -3.13 -24.27
N LEU A 96 5.46 -3.15 -25.52
CA LEU A 96 6.89 -2.99 -25.82
C LEU A 96 7.43 -1.64 -25.32
N THR A 97 6.69 -0.55 -25.55
CA THR A 97 7.07 0.79 -25.10
C THR A 97 7.19 0.84 -23.57
N ILE A 98 6.26 0.23 -22.84
CA ILE A 98 6.29 0.17 -21.38
C ILE A 98 7.43 -0.72 -20.90
N CYS A 99 7.65 -1.88 -21.51
CA CYS A 99 8.78 -2.76 -21.18
C CYS A 99 10.11 -2.04 -21.39
N SER A 100 10.27 -1.31 -22.48
CA SER A 100 11.46 -0.50 -22.75
C SER A 100 11.62 0.61 -21.71
N ALA A 101 10.55 1.35 -21.39
CA ALA A 101 10.59 2.41 -20.38
C ALA A 101 10.96 1.88 -18.98
N VAL A 102 10.37 0.76 -18.57
CA VAL A 102 10.68 0.08 -17.30
C VAL A 102 12.10 -0.47 -17.31
N GLY A 103 12.55 -1.05 -18.42
CA GLY A 103 13.92 -1.55 -18.57
C GLY A 103 14.97 -0.44 -18.46
N VAL A 104 14.73 0.70 -19.13
CA VAL A 104 15.59 1.89 -19.02
C VAL A 104 15.58 2.43 -17.59
N ALA A 105 14.41 2.57 -16.97
CA ALA A 105 14.31 3.02 -15.58
C ALA A 105 15.09 2.08 -14.64
N ALA A 106 14.89 0.77 -14.75
CA ALA A 106 15.59 -0.24 -13.95
C ALA A 106 17.10 -0.19 -14.12
N TYR A 107 17.58 0.02 -15.36
CA TYR A 107 19.01 0.19 -15.64
C TYR A 107 19.57 1.45 -14.95
N LEU A 108 18.88 2.58 -15.06
CA LEU A 108 19.28 3.83 -14.39
C LEU A 108 19.27 3.70 -12.86
N LEU A 109 18.26 3.02 -12.32
CA LEU A 109 18.09 2.77 -10.88
C LEU A 109 19.18 1.84 -10.33
N SER A 110 19.54 0.79 -11.06
CA SER A 110 20.57 -0.18 -10.65
C SER A 110 21.90 0.51 -10.35
N ASN A 111 22.33 1.39 -11.27
CA ASN A 111 23.57 2.16 -11.11
C ASN A 111 23.55 3.05 -9.85
N GLN A 112 22.40 3.63 -9.52
CA GLN A 112 22.25 4.50 -8.36
C GLN A 112 22.12 3.70 -7.05
N ALA A 113 21.46 2.55 -7.08
CA ALA A 113 21.31 1.67 -5.93
C ALA A 113 22.68 1.16 -5.44
N THR A 114 23.55 0.71 -6.34
CA THR A 114 24.91 0.26 -5.98
C THR A 114 25.73 1.38 -5.32
N ARG A 115 25.62 2.61 -5.85
CA ARG A 115 26.30 3.78 -5.26
C ARG A 115 25.78 4.08 -3.85
N LEU A 116 24.48 3.98 -3.63
CA LEU A 116 23.88 4.24 -2.32
C LEU A 116 24.32 3.20 -1.29
N VAL A 117 24.36 1.92 -1.66
CA VAL A 117 24.81 0.83 -0.77
C VAL A 117 26.27 1.03 -0.36
N VAL A 118 27.13 1.42 -1.30
CA VAL A 118 28.56 1.68 -1.02
C VAL A 118 28.75 2.97 -0.21
N ALA A 119 27.90 3.98 -0.41
CA ALA A 119 27.96 5.24 0.33
C ALA A 119 27.33 5.20 1.73
N LEU A 120 26.51 4.19 2.03
CA LEU A 120 25.74 4.10 3.28
C LEU A 120 26.63 4.12 4.55
N PRO A 121 27.76 3.36 4.63
CA PRO A 121 28.63 3.42 5.79
C PRO A 121 29.22 4.82 6.02
N ALA A 122 29.55 5.53 4.94
CA ALA A 122 30.05 6.91 5.02
C ALA A 122 28.95 7.88 5.49
N ALA A 123 27.69 7.67 5.09
CA ALA A 123 26.55 8.43 5.61
C ALA A 123 26.44 8.33 7.13
N VAL A 124 26.52 7.10 7.65
CA VAL A 124 26.43 6.84 9.10
C VAL A 124 27.59 7.49 9.86
N GLN A 125 28.80 7.46 9.31
CA GLN A 125 29.95 8.12 9.93
C GLN A 125 29.80 9.65 9.94
N LYS A 126 29.40 10.26 8.83
CA LYS A 126 29.15 11.72 8.75
C LYS A 126 28.03 12.16 9.68
N PHE A 127 26.93 11.41 9.73
CA PHE A 127 25.80 11.69 10.62
C PHE A 127 26.21 11.66 12.09
N LYS A 128 27.04 10.68 12.48
CA LYS A 128 27.60 10.61 13.84
C LYS A 128 28.52 11.79 14.17
N MET A 129 29.26 12.32 13.20
CA MET A 129 30.14 13.48 13.40
C MET A 129 29.33 14.77 13.55
N GLU A 130 28.28 14.96 12.74
CA GLU A 130 27.45 16.17 12.75
C GLU A 130 26.53 16.25 13.97
N ILE A 131 26.03 15.09 14.45
CA ILE A 131 25.22 15.02 15.68
C ILE A 131 26.09 14.95 16.93
N LYS A 132 27.39 14.73 16.79
CA LYS A 132 28.30 14.94 17.92
C LYS A 132 28.23 16.45 18.21
N PRO A 133 27.67 16.87 19.35
CA PRO A 133 27.38 18.27 19.57
C PRO A 133 28.69 19.06 19.47
N SER A 134 28.80 19.88 18.43
CA SER A 134 29.77 20.97 18.35
C SER A 134 29.30 22.07 19.30
N ASN A 135 29.27 21.77 20.59
CA ASN A 135 29.06 22.72 21.66
C ASN A 135 29.91 22.30 22.86
N GLY A 136 30.66 23.28 23.37
CA GLY A 136 31.89 23.06 24.13
C GLY A 136 31.75 22.34 25.46
N ASN A 137 32.86 21.70 25.82
CA ASN A 137 33.40 21.74 27.17
C ASN A 137 32.54 21.19 28.32
N HIS A 138 31.89 20.05 28.10
CA HIS A 138 31.61 19.13 29.20
C HIS A 138 32.12 17.74 28.80
N ASP A 139 33.24 17.35 29.41
CA ASP A 139 33.66 15.95 29.49
C ASP A 139 32.41 15.10 29.76
N THR A 140 32.04 14.27 28.79
CA THR A 140 30.87 13.41 28.96
C THR A 140 31.16 12.53 30.18
N ALA A 141 30.22 12.37 31.11
CA ALA A 141 30.41 11.54 32.31
C ALA A 141 30.93 10.13 31.97
N LEU A 142 30.62 9.63 30.77
CA LEU A 142 31.18 8.41 30.20
C LEU A 142 32.71 8.48 30.00
N GLU A 143 33.27 9.58 29.48
CA GLU A 143 34.72 9.76 29.32
C GLU A 143 35.44 9.91 30.66
N THR A 144 34.83 10.56 31.65
CA THR A 144 35.38 10.65 33.02
C THR A 144 35.38 9.28 33.70
N VAL A 145 34.31 8.51 33.53
CA VAL A 145 34.21 7.12 34.03
C VAL A 145 35.17 6.19 33.29
N GLN A 146 35.37 6.37 31.98
CA GLN A 146 36.34 5.59 31.20
C GLN A 146 37.79 5.91 31.61
N LYS A 147 38.12 7.19 31.82
CA LYS A 147 39.42 7.63 32.32
C LYS A 147 39.67 7.16 33.76
N ALA A 148 38.65 7.18 34.62
CA ALA A 148 38.75 6.64 35.98
C ALA A 148 38.90 5.11 35.98
N ALA A 149 38.14 4.39 35.16
CA ALA A 149 38.24 2.93 35.04
C ALA A 149 39.61 2.48 34.52
N THR A 150 40.16 3.15 33.50
CA THR A 150 41.49 2.85 32.95
C THR A 150 42.63 3.21 33.91
N GLN A 151 42.46 4.22 34.77
CA GLN A 151 43.42 4.53 35.83
C GLN A 151 43.35 3.51 36.98
N ILE A 152 42.15 3.03 37.34
CA ILE A 152 41.97 1.96 38.32
C ILE A 152 42.54 0.63 37.79
N GLU A 153 42.36 0.34 36.51
CA GLU A 153 42.91 -0.85 35.84
C GLU A 153 44.43 -0.80 35.76
N LYS A 154 45.05 0.35 35.50
CA LYS A 154 46.52 0.53 35.56
C LYS A 154 47.07 0.46 36.98
N ALA A 155 46.34 0.99 37.97
CA ALA A 155 46.72 0.87 39.38
C ALA A 155 46.56 -0.56 39.93
N ALA A 156 45.59 -1.33 39.41
CA ALA A 156 45.38 -2.74 39.74
C ALA A 156 46.28 -3.69 38.91
N GLY A 157 46.70 -3.28 37.71
CA GLY A 157 47.51 -4.06 36.77
C GLY A 157 48.98 -4.22 37.18
N ASN A 158 49.52 -3.32 38.00
CA ASN A 158 50.89 -3.42 38.51
C ASN A 158 51.11 -4.49 39.60
N ARG A 159 50.11 -5.36 39.88
CA ARG A 159 50.23 -6.46 40.86
C ARG A 159 49.94 -7.86 40.29
N ARG A 160 49.91 -8.03 38.96
CA ARG A 160 49.75 -9.35 38.32
C ARG A 160 50.66 -9.52 37.11
N GLU A 161 51.96 -9.32 37.31
CA GLU A 161 52.93 -10.12 36.55
C GLU A 161 53.16 -11.45 37.27
N VAL A 162 53.34 -12.51 36.48
CA VAL A 162 53.57 -13.92 36.83
C VAL A 162 52.31 -14.79 37.01
N ARG A 163 51.68 -15.20 35.89
CA ARG A 163 51.29 -16.62 35.67
C ARG A 163 50.95 -16.90 34.20
N ASN A 164 51.88 -17.58 33.53
CA ASN A 164 51.72 -18.61 32.50
C ASN A 164 50.97 -18.28 31.19
N SER A 165 51.80 -18.10 30.17
CA SER A 165 51.61 -18.48 28.77
C SER A 165 50.92 -19.84 28.57
N HIS A 166 49.70 -19.82 28.06
CA HIS A 166 49.18 -20.74 27.05
C HIS A 166 47.94 -20.09 26.42
N GLU A 167 48.20 -19.15 25.52
CA GLU A 167 47.18 -18.58 24.65
C GLU A 167 46.78 -19.67 23.64
N ALA A 168 45.74 -20.42 23.98
CA ALA A 168 45.06 -21.27 23.03
C ALA A 168 44.51 -20.34 21.94
N MET A 169 45.16 -20.34 20.78
CA MET A 169 44.70 -19.66 19.59
C MET A 169 43.30 -20.17 19.28
N ARG A 170 42.28 -19.44 19.74
CA ARG A 170 40.91 -19.66 19.34
C ARG A 170 40.85 -19.17 17.92
N VAL A 171 41.11 -20.09 16.99
CA VAL A 171 40.78 -19.93 15.57
C VAL A 171 39.28 -19.72 15.54
N VAL A 172 38.89 -18.45 15.66
CA VAL A 172 37.62 -17.98 15.13
C VAL A 172 37.76 -18.28 13.65
N VAL A 173 37.14 -19.39 13.24
CA VAL A 173 36.83 -19.64 11.85
C VAL A 173 35.95 -18.46 11.46
N GLU A 174 36.56 -17.41 10.97
CA GLU A 174 35.89 -16.42 10.16
C GLU A 174 35.37 -17.22 8.98
N PRO A 175 34.05 -17.50 8.88
CA PRO A 175 33.55 -18.21 7.72
C PRO A 175 33.94 -17.36 6.52
N SER A 176 34.87 -17.88 5.74
CA SER A 176 35.35 -17.26 4.52
C SER A 176 34.16 -17.07 3.59
N SER A 177 33.68 -15.83 3.62
CA SER A 177 33.42 -14.97 2.48
C SER A 177 32.81 -15.65 1.26
N PHE A 178 31.53 -15.36 1.06
CA PHE A 178 30.90 -15.28 -0.26
C PHE A 178 31.05 -16.55 -1.13
N ASN A 179 30.19 -17.53 -0.88
CA ASN A 179 29.87 -18.55 -1.89
C ASN A 179 29.22 -17.86 -3.10
N VAL A 180 30.03 -17.41 -4.04
CA VAL A 180 29.59 -16.86 -5.32
C VAL A 180 28.69 -17.85 -6.04
N LYS A 181 28.86 -19.17 -5.83
CA LYS A 181 27.96 -20.21 -6.36
C LYS A 181 26.54 -20.13 -5.77
N ASP A 182 26.41 -19.92 -4.45
CA ASP A 182 25.09 -19.77 -3.81
C ASP A 182 24.42 -18.45 -4.22
N TYR A 183 25.22 -17.38 -4.40
CA TYR A 183 24.74 -16.10 -4.91
C TYR A 183 24.33 -16.18 -6.39
N LEU A 184 25.11 -16.85 -7.25
CA LEU A 184 24.79 -17.04 -8.66
C LEU A 184 23.58 -17.97 -8.84
N TRP A 185 23.46 -19.02 -8.03
CA TRP A 185 22.33 -19.95 -8.10
C TRP A 185 21.02 -19.31 -7.63
N SER A 186 21.05 -18.61 -6.48
CA SER A 186 19.90 -17.86 -5.98
C SER A 186 19.51 -16.69 -6.88
N SER A 187 20.49 -15.98 -7.46
CA SER A 187 20.24 -14.89 -8.41
C SER A 187 19.65 -15.40 -9.73
N THR A 188 20.12 -16.54 -10.25
CA THR A 188 19.60 -17.13 -11.49
C THR A 188 18.16 -17.61 -11.33
N ILE A 189 17.85 -18.30 -10.22
CA ILE A 189 16.47 -18.73 -9.92
C ILE A 189 15.57 -17.51 -9.70
N GLY A 190 16.04 -16.49 -8.98
CA GLY A 190 15.32 -15.23 -8.80
C GLY A 190 15.04 -14.52 -10.12
N LEU A 191 16.03 -14.45 -11.02
CA LEU A 191 15.86 -13.83 -12.33
C LEU A 191 14.87 -14.62 -13.20
N LEU A 192 14.95 -15.95 -13.20
CA LEU A 192 14.06 -16.81 -13.99
C LEU A 192 12.61 -16.72 -13.50
N THR A 193 12.41 -16.67 -12.18
CA THR A 193 11.07 -16.49 -11.58
C THR A 193 10.50 -15.11 -11.92
N LEU A 194 11.29 -14.04 -11.84
CA LEU A 194 10.88 -12.70 -12.24
C LEU A 194 10.56 -12.61 -13.74
N LEU A 195 11.39 -13.20 -14.60
CA LEU A 195 11.16 -13.25 -16.04
C LEU A 195 9.89 -14.03 -16.37
N GLY A 196 9.70 -15.22 -15.76
CA GLY A 196 8.50 -16.03 -15.94
C GLY A 196 7.24 -15.30 -15.48
N GLN A 197 7.28 -14.64 -14.31
CA GLN A 197 6.16 -13.87 -13.79
C GLN A 197 5.85 -12.66 -14.68
N THR A 198 6.88 -11.92 -15.11
CA THR A 198 6.73 -10.77 -16.00
C THR A 198 6.17 -11.20 -17.36
N ALA A 199 6.69 -12.27 -17.94
CA ALA A 199 6.19 -12.84 -19.19
C ALA A 199 4.72 -13.27 -19.06
N ALA A 200 4.34 -13.91 -17.95
CA ALA A 200 2.95 -14.28 -17.69
C ALA A 200 2.04 -13.05 -17.60
N VAL A 201 2.46 -11.99 -16.89
CA VAL A 201 1.70 -10.72 -16.81
C VAL A 201 1.55 -10.09 -18.18
N LEU A 202 2.63 -9.96 -18.96
CA LEU A 202 2.62 -9.34 -20.27
C LEU A 202 1.75 -10.12 -21.26
N PHE A 203 1.91 -11.44 -21.29
CA PHE A 203 1.13 -12.32 -22.14
C PHE A 203 -0.36 -12.23 -21.78
N LEU A 204 -0.71 -12.35 -20.50
CA LEU A 204 -2.10 -12.30 -20.08
C LEU A 204 -2.72 -10.92 -20.34
N THR A 205 -1.95 -9.85 -20.13
CA THR A 205 -2.38 -8.47 -20.47
C THR A 205 -2.64 -8.34 -21.96
N TYR A 206 -1.72 -8.82 -22.81
CA TYR A 206 -1.86 -8.80 -24.26
C TYR A 206 -3.12 -9.54 -24.72
N PHE A 207 -3.34 -10.75 -24.21
CA PHE A 207 -4.54 -11.53 -24.53
C PHE A 207 -5.83 -10.89 -24.03
N LEU A 208 -5.82 -10.26 -22.84
CA LEU A 208 -6.99 -9.56 -22.31
C LEU A 208 -7.34 -8.32 -23.16
N ILE A 209 -6.34 -7.55 -23.59
CA ILE A 209 -6.53 -6.39 -24.45
C ILE A 209 -7.08 -6.82 -25.82
N ILE A 210 -6.49 -7.85 -26.43
CA ILE A 210 -6.94 -8.37 -27.75
C ILE A 210 -8.34 -8.95 -27.67
N SER A 211 -8.64 -9.67 -26.58
CA SER A 211 -9.96 -10.28 -26.38
C SER A 211 -11.06 -9.22 -26.30
N GLY A 212 -10.72 -7.99 -25.88
CA GLY A 212 -11.63 -6.85 -25.83
C GLY A 212 -12.98 -7.19 -25.20
N ASP A 213 -14.05 -6.84 -25.90
CA ASP A 213 -15.43 -7.09 -25.42
C ASP A 213 -15.89 -8.55 -25.56
N SER A 214 -15.09 -9.44 -26.15
CA SER A 214 -15.46 -10.86 -26.28
C SER A 214 -15.61 -11.53 -24.90
N PHE A 215 -14.68 -11.24 -23.98
CA PHE A 215 -14.72 -11.78 -22.62
C PHE A 215 -15.92 -11.25 -21.84
N ARG A 216 -16.17 -9.93 -21.91
CA ARG A 216 -17.35 -9.29 -21.32
C ARG A 216 -18.65 -9.89 -21.87
N ARG A 217 -18.76 -10.05 -23.19
CA ARG A 217 -19.92 -10.68 -23.85
C ARG A 217 -20.16 -12.12 -23.40
N LYS A 218 -19.10 -12.90 -23.14
CA LYS A 218 -19.23 -14.26 -22.59
C LYS A 218 -19.73 -14.24 -21.14
N LEU A 219 -19.19 -13.37 -20.29
CA LEU A 219 -19.66 -13.22 -18.90
C LEU A 219 -21.15 -12.83 -18.83
N ILE A 220 -21.61 -11.93 -19.71
CA ILE A 220 -23.02 -11.53 -19.79
C ILE A 220 -23.92 -12.69 -20.22
N LYS A 221 -23.44 -13.57 -21.10
CA LYS A 221 -24.18 -14.77 -21.51
C LYS A 221 -24.33 -15.79 -20.37
N LEU A 222 -23.40 -15.81 -19.42
CA LEU A 222 -23.46 -16.68 -18.23
C LEU A 222 -24.40 -16.14 -17.14
N ALA A 223 -24.72 -14.85 -17.13
CA ALA A 223 -25.53 -14.20 -16.08
C ALA A 223 -27.04 -14.53 -16.10
N GLY A 224 -27.46 -15.53 -16.90
CA GLY A 224 -28.83 -16.05 -16.93
C GLY A 224 -29.68 -15.57 -18.11
N PRO A 225 -30.90 -16.12 -18.30
CA PRO A 225 -31.73 -15.88 -19.48
C PRO A 225 -32.58 -14.60 -19.42
N SER A 226 -32.82 -14.03 -18.22
CA SER A 226 -33.73 -12.88 -18.06
C SER A 226 -33.09 -11.55 -18.49
N LEU A 227 -33.85 -10.71 -19.23
CA LEU A 227 -33.37 -9.40 -19.69
C LEU A 227 -33.09 -8.43 -18.54
N SER A 228 -33.84 -8.54 -17.44
CA SER A 228 -33.67 -7.70 -16.24
C SER A 228 -32.36 -8.02 -15.51
N SER A 229 -32.08 -9.30 -15.24
CA SER A 229 -30.83 -9.73 -14.60
C SER A 229 -29.60 -9.42 -15.45
N LYS A 230 -29.72 -9.53 -16.79
CA LYS A 230 -28.66 -9.11 -17.73
C LYS A 230 -28.40 -7.61 -17.64
N LYS A 231 -29.44 -6.76 -17.60
CA LYS A 231 -29.29 -5.30 -17.53
C LYS A 231 -28.62 -4.86 -16.23
N ILE A 232 -29.03 -5.41 -15.09
CA ILE A 232 -28.44 -5.10 -13.77
C ILE A 232 -26.98 -5.55 -13.72
N THR A 233 -26.68 -6.77 -14.19
CA THR A 233 -25.31 -7.29 -14.23
C THR A 233 -24.41 -6.48 -15.18
N LEU A 234 -24.93 -6.10 -16.35
CA LEU A 234 -24.23 -5.24 -17.31
C LEU A 234 -23.92 -3.88 -16.70
N GLN A 235 -24.90 -3.26 -16.07
CA GLN A 235 -24.75 -1.95 -15.47
C GLN A 235 -23.74 -1.99 -14.32
N ALA A 236 -23.83 -3.00 -13.45
CA ALA A 236 -22.86 -3.21 -12.37
C ALA A 236 -21.43 -3.42 -12.91
N LEU A 237 -21.26 -4.28 -13.92
CA LEU A 237 -19.96 -4.55 -14.51
C LEU A 237 -19.36 -3.31 -15.19
N HIS A 238 -20.19 -2.52 -15.88
CA HIS A 238 -19.73 -1.31 -16.56
C HIS A 238 -19.32 -0.23 -15.55
N GLU A 239 -20.11 -0.01 -14.50
CA GLU A 239 -19.81 0.96 -13.45
C GLU A 239 -18.55 0.56 -12.65
N ILE A 240 -18.39 -0.73 -12.31
CA ILE A 240 -17.16 -1.23 -11.66
C ILE A 240 -15.94 -1.02 -12.56
N THR A 241 -16.08 -1.35 -13.85
CA THR A 241 -15.01 -1.16 -14.83
C THR A 241 -14.62 0.30 -14.96
N ASP A 242 -15.58 1.20 -15.13
CA ASP A 242 -15.35 2.63 -15.30
C ASP A 242 -14.65 3.21 -14.07
N GLN A 243 -15.08 2.82 -12.87
CA GLN A 243 -14.46 3.24 -11.63
C GLN A 243 -13.00 2.80 -11.51
N ILE A 244 -12.70 1.54 -11.83
CA ILE A 244 -11.33 1.01 -11.84
C ILE A 244 -10.48 1.74 -12.89
N GLN A 245 -10.99 1.89 -14.11
CA GLN A 245 -10.28 2.53 -15.20
C GLN A 245 -9.97 3.99 -14.88
N ARG A 246 -10.94 4.73 -14.35
CA ARG A 246 -10.78 6.13 -13.93
C ARG A 246 -9.76 6.26 -12.82
N TYR A 247 -9.78 5.38 -11.82
CA TYR A 247 -8.76 5.34 -10.78
C TYR A 247 -7.35 5.12 -11.37
N LEU A 248 -7.19 4.12 -12.23
CA LEU A 248 -5.89 3.80 -12.84
C LEU A 248 -5.37 4.94 -13.72
N GLN A 249 -6.25 5.64 -14.46
CA GLN A 249 -5.88 6.82 -15.24
C GLN A 249 -5.41 7.97 -14.35
N VAL A 250 -6.14 8.26 -13.26
CA VAL A 250 -5.72 9.27 -12.28
C VAL A 250 -4.39 8.89 -11.68
N GLN A 251 -4.20 7.62 -11.31
CA GLN A 251 -2.96 7.11 -10.74
C GLN A 251 -1.75 7.28 -11.68
N ILE A 252 -1.89 6.95 -12.96
CA ILE A 252 -0.82 7.13 -13.95
C ILE A 252 -0.50 8.62 -14.12
N PHE A 253 -1.54 9.46 -14.22
CA PHE A 253 -1.37 10.90 -14.36
C PHE A 253 -0.66 11.52 -13.15
N THR A 254 -1.10 11.20 -11.93
CA THR A 254 -0.49 11.73 -10.70
C THR A 254 0.92 11.19 -10.50
N SER A 255 1.19 9.91 -10.82
CA SER A 255 2.55 9.36 -10.79
C SER A 255 3.49 10.07 -11.78
N ALA A 256 3.04 10.34 -13.00
CA ALA A 256 3.82 11.10 -13.97
C ALA A 256 4.08 12.54 -13.50
N LEU A 257 3.05 13.19 -12.95
CA LEU A 257 3.17 14.54 -12.41
C LEU A 257 4.13 14.60 -11.22
N VAL A 258 4.03 13.67 -10.28
CA VAL A 258 4.96 13.54 -9.14
C VAL A 258 6.39 13.33 -9.64
N ALA A 259 6.59 12.50 -10.67
CA ALA A 259 7.92 12.28 -11.22
C ALA A 259 8.54 13.56 -11.77
N VAL A 260 7.77 14.32 -12.54
CA VAL A 260 8.22 15.58 -13.14
C VAL A 260 8.44 16.65 -12.08
N LEU A 261 7.47 16.88 -11.20
CA LEU A 261 7.57 17.91 -10.15
C LEU A 261 8.72 17.62 -9.20
N THR A 262 8.87 16.37 -8.75
CA THR A 262 9.96 15.99 -7.86
C THR A 262 11.30 16.10 -8.60
N GLY A 263 11.40 15.62 -9.84
CA GLY A 263 12.61 15.74 -10.63
C GLY A 263 13.05 17.19 -10.84
N LEU A 264 12.12 18.08 -11.19
CA LEU A 264 12.39 19.51 -11.38
C LEU A 264 12.76 20.20 -10.06
N ALA A 265 12.06 19.90 -8.96
CA ALA A 265 12.35 20.49 -7.66
C ALA A 265 13.75 20.08 -7.16
N LEU A 266 14.09 18.79 -7.27
CA LEU A 266 15.42 18.29 -6.89
C LEU A 266 16.52 18.86 -7.80
N MET A 267 16.22 19.07 -9.08
CA MET A 267 17.15 19.70 -10.02
C MET A 267 17.40 21.17 -9.67
N ALA A 268 16.34 21.92 -9.31
CA ALA A 268 16.45 23.30 -8.87
C ALA A 268 17.27 23.45 -7.57
N LEU A 269 17.22 22.44 -6.69
CA LEU A 269 18.02 22.37 -5.46
C LEU A 269 19.45 21.84 -5.68
N GLY A 270 19.84 21.53 -6.92
CA GLY A 270 21.18 21.07 -7.27
C GLY A 270 21.50 19.62 -6.89
N LEU A 271 20.48 18.78 -6.66
CA LEU A 271 20.70 17.36 -6.34
C LEU A 271 21.20 16.60 -7.59
N GLN A 272 22.28 15.84 -7.43
CA GLN A 272 22.83 15.00 -8.50
C GLN A 272 21.85 13.88 -8.87
N ASN A 273 21.72 13.63 -10.17
CA ASN A 273 20.80 12.62 -10.71
C ASN A 273 19.33 12.87 -10.30
N ALA A 274 18.93 14.14 -10.12
CA ALA A 274 17.56 14.54 -9.76
C ALA A 274 16.48 13.87 -10.64
N ALA A 275 16.74 13.72 -11.95
CA ALA A 275 15.83 13.04 -12.87
C ALA A 275 15.55 11.58 -12.47
N VAL A 276 16.56 10.84 -11.99
CA VAL A 276 16.38 9.46 -11.53
C VAL A 276 15.53 9.43 -10.28
N TRP A 277 15.77 10.34 -9.33
CA TRP A 277 14.95 10.46 -8.12
C TRP A 277 13.51 10.90 -8.40
N GLY A 278 13.29 11.70 -9.45
CA GLY A 278 11.96 11.96 -9.99
C GLY A 278 11.27 10.68 -10.47
N ILE A 279 11.96 9.85 -11.27
CA ILE A 279 11.41 8.56 -11.71
C ILE A 279 11.09 7.65 -10.51
N VAL A 280 12.01 7.56 -9.53
CA VAL A 280 11.79 6.83 -8.27
C VAL A 280 10.52 7.32 -7.59
N ALA A 281 10.34 8.63 -7.45
CA ALA A 281 9.17 9.24 -6.83
C ALA A 281 7.89 8.86 -7.55
N GLY A 282 7.85 8.95 -8.88
CA GLY A 282 6.67 8.58 -9.67
C GLY A 282 6.31 7.10 -9.58
N VAL A 283 7.30 6.20 -9.57
CA VAL A 283 7.10 4.76 -9.39
C VAL A 283 6.59 4.47 -7.98
N LEU A 284 7.21 5.06 -6.96
CA LEU A 284 6.80 4.87 -5.57
C LEU A 284 5.42 5.46 -5.29
N ASN A 285 5.00 6.51 -6.01
CA ASN A 285 3.66 7.09 -5.92
C ASN A 285 2.53 6.09 -6.25
N LEU A 286 2.83 4.93 -6.86
CA LEU A 286 1.86 3.83 -7.02
C LEU A 286 1.39 3.23 -5.69
N VAL A 287 2.16 3.38 -4.61
CA VAL A 287 1.82 2.87 -3.27
C VAL A 287 1.56 4.06 -2.33
N PRO A 288 0.29 4.35 -1.98
CA PRO A 288 -0.04 5.48 -1.12
C PRO A 288 0.65 5.40 0.25
N TYR A 289 0.99 6.56 0.82
CA TYR A 289 1.70 6.78 2.09
C TYR A 289 3.13 6.22 2.16
N VAL A 290 3.32 4.96 1.77
CA VAL A 290 4.61 4.27 1.74
C VAL A 290 5.52 4.93 0.72
N GLY A 291 5.00 5.22 -0.47
CA GLY A 291 5.78 5.81 -1.55
C GLY A 291 6.35 7.18 -1.21
N SER A 292 5.54 8.05 -0.62
CA SER A 292 5.97 9.38 -0.17
C SER A 292 7.01 9.30 0.93
N LEU A 293 6.84 8.39 1.89
CA LEU A 293 7.78 8.21 3.00
C LEU A 293 9.14 7.69 2.52
N ILE A 294 9.14 6.66 1.67
CA ILE A 294 10.38 6.10 1.11
C ILE A 294 11.09 7.13 0.22
N THR A 295 10.35 7.85 -0.63
CA THR A 295 10.94 8.87 -1.49
C THR A 295 11.56 10.01 -0.68
N ALA A 296 10.84 10.55 0.31
CA ALA A 296 11.35 11.62 1.16
C ALA A 296 12.59 11.17 1.96
N SER A 297 12.55 9.96 2.53
CA SER A 297 13.66 9.42 3.31
C SER A 297 14.90 9.18 2.45
N THR A 298 14.71 8.60 1.25
CA THR A 298 15.84 8.24 0.39
C THR A 298 16.43 9.47 -0.30
N SER A 299 15.60 10.40 -0.79
CA SER A 299 16.08 11.67 -1.33
C SER A 299 16.77 12.53 -0.27
N GLY A 300 16.24 12.58 0.95
CA GLY A 300 16.89 13.24 2.08
C GLY A 300 18.23 12.61 2.45
N LEU A 301 18.32 11.28 2.50
CA LEU A 301 19.58 10.57 2.72
C LEU A 301 20.62 10.88 1.63
N VAL A 302 20.19 10.93 0.37
CA VAL A 302 21.09 11.23 -0.75
C VAL A 302 21.55 12.68 -0.72
N ALA A 303 20.66 13.61 -0.35
CA ALA A 303 21.00 15.00 -0.12
C ALA A 303 22.04 15.14 1.01
N PHE A 304 21.84 14.45 2.13
CA PHE A 304 22.82 14.44 3.23
C PHE A 304 24.19 13.93 2.76
N LEU A 305 24.20 12.84 1.99
CA LEU A 305 25.42 12.27 1.43
C LEU A 305 26.16 13.22 0.49
N GLN A 306 25.41 13.93 -0.35
CA GLN A 306 25.95 14.86 -1.35
C GLN A 306 26.45 16.16 -0.72
N PHE A 307 25.63 16.81 0.10
CA PHE A 307 25.90 18.15 0.64
C PHE A 307 26.59 18.13 2.00
N GLY A 308 26.54 17.00 2.73
CA GLY A 308 27.07 16.90 4.09
C GLY A 308 26.31 17.71 5.14
N SER A 309 25.17 18.32 4.78
CA SER A 309 24.38 19.19 5.66
C SER A 309 23.02 18.56 5.96
N LEU A 310 22.65 18.54 7.24
CA LEU A 310 21.33 18.07 7.68
C LEU A 310 20.21 19.01 7.20
N ASP A 311 20.47 20.31 7.12
CA ASP A 311 19.50 21.30 6.66
C ASP A 311 19.08 21.03 5.22
N MET A 312 20.04 20.77 4.33
CA MET A 312 19.73 20.42 2.94
C MET A 312 19.03 19.07 2.81
N ALA A 313 19.32 18.10 3.69
CA ALA A 313 18.61 16.84 3.75
C ALA A 313 17.13 17.03 4.13
N LEU A 314 16.86 17.89 5.12
CA LEU A 314 15.51 18.24 5.56
C LEU A 314 14.75 19.03 4.50
N VAL A 315 15.40 20.00 3.84
CA VAL A 315 14.79 20.75 2.73
C VAL A 315 14.41 19.81 1.58
N ILE A 316 15.33 18.95 1.14
CA ILE A 316 15.06 18.04 0.01
C ILE A 316 14.01 16.99 0.36
N GLY A 317 14.12 16.35 1.54
CA GLY A 317 13.12 15.40 2.01
C GLY A 317 11.75 16.07 2.22
N GLY A 318 11.73 17.28 2.78
CA GLY A 318 10.53 18.07 3.02
C GLY A 318 9.85 18.54 1.74
N VAL A 319 10.60 18.98 0.73
CA VAL A 319 10.07 19.33 -0.60
C VAL A 319 9.49 18.09 -1.29
N SER A 320 10.20 16.96 -1.26
CA SER A 320 9.69 15.69 -1.81
C SER A 320 8.38 15.27 -1.12
N LEU A 321 8.30 15.38 0.21
CA LEU A 321 7.09 15.06 0.97
C LEU A 321 5.97 16.06 0.64
N GLY A 322 6.27 17.35 0.59
CA GLY A 322 5.32 18.42 0.25
C GLY A 322 4.69 18.23 -1.12
N ILE A 323 5.47 17.83 -2.14
CA ILE A 323 4.95 17.49 -3.46
C ILE A 323 3.97 16.32 -3.39
N HIS A 324 4.33 15.24 -2.68
CA HIS A 324 3.42 14.09 -2.51
C HIS A 324 2.15 14.47 -1.75
N THR A 325 2.26 15.27 -0.69
CA THR A 325 1.09 15.73 0.08
C THR A 325 0.18 16.59 -0.78
N LEU A 326 0.73 17.53 -1.56
CA LEU A 326 -0.06 18.39 -2.44
C LEU A 326 -0.77 17.59 -3.54
N VAL A 327 -0.06 16.70 -4.21
CA VAL A 327 -0.65 15.87 -5.28
C VAL A 327 -1.62 14.83 -4.70
N GLY A 328 -1.24 14.16 -3.62
CA GLY A 328 -2.02 13.10 -2.99
C GLY A 328 -3.30 13.60 -2.32
N ASN A 329 -3.22 14.69 -1.55
CA ASN A 329 -4.36 15.15 -0.74
C ASN A 329 -5.22 16.21 -1.42
N LEU A 330 -4.70 16.91 -2.45
CA LEU A 330 -5.44 17.97 -3.14
C LEU A 330 -5.82 17.55 -4.56
N LEU A 331 -4.84 17.15 -5.37
CA LEU A 331 -5.09 16.89 -6.79
C LEU A 331 -5.79 15.55 -7.04
N THR A 332 -5.35 14.48 -6.38
CA THR A 332 -5.95 13.14 -6.53
C THR A 332 -7.45 13.11 -6.21
N PRO A 333 -7.94 13.67 -5.08
CA PRO A 333 -9.38 13.70 -4.79
C PRO A 333 -10.15 14.69 -5.68
N TRP A 334 -9.50 15.68 -6.27
CA TRP A 334 -10.14 16.55 -7.27
C TRP A 334 -10.33 15.83 -8.61
N LEU A 335 -9.34 15.05 -9.04
CA LEU A 335 -9.41 14.23 -10.25
C LEU A 335 -10.33 13.03 -10.09
N THR A 336 -10.44 12.47 -8.88
CA THR A 336 -11.25 11.29 -8.56
C THR A 336 -12.66 11.70 -8.12
N SER A 337 -13.70 11.11 -8.72
CA SER A 337 -15.10 11.43 -8.41
C SER A 337 -15.40 11.16 -6.93
N ARG A 338 -16.14 12.06 -6.27
CA ARG A 338 -16.46 11.97 -4.83
C ARG A 338 -17.08 10.65 -4.41
N SER A 339 -17.85 9.97 -5.29
CA SER A 339 -18.46 8.67 -4.99
C SER A 339 -17.47 7.50 -4.91
N SER A 340 -16.23 7.69 -5.36
CA SER A 340 -15.22 6.63 -5.50
C SER A 340 -14.10 6.71 -4.46
N GLN A 341 -14.24 7.57 -3.46
CA GLN A 341 -13.19 7.76 -2.46
C GLN A 341 -13.28 6.67 -1.38
N LEU A 342 -12.16 6.00 -1.14
CA LEU A 342 -11.97 5.13 0.01
C LEU A 342 -11.57 6.01 1.19
N SER A 343 -12.00 5.65 2.40
CA SER A 343 -11.50 6.34 3.58
C SER A 343 -9.98 6.15 3.69
N PRO A 344 -9.21 7.19 4.10
CA PRO A 344 -7.77 7.07 4.32
C PRO A 344 -7.39 5.89 5.22
N VAL A 345 -8.22 5.60 6.22
CA VAL A 345 -8.07 4.48 7.15
C VAL A 345 -8.27 3.15 6.43
N ALA A 346 -9.31 3.00 5.59
CA ALA A 346 -9.52 1.78 4.82
C ALA A 346 -8.36 1.52 3.85
N VAL A 347 -7.83 2.56 3.20
CA VAL A 347 -6.64 2.45 2.34
C VAL A 347 -5.44 1.96 3.15
N PHE A 348 -5.18 2.56 4.32
CA PHE A 348 -4.06 2.19 5.16
C PHE A 348 -4.17 0.74 5.68
N VAL A 349 -5.31 0.37 6.26
CA VAL A 349 -5.56 -0.99 6.76
C VAL A 349 -5.49 -2.01 5.62
N GLY A 350 -6.07 -1.69 4.46
CA GLY A 350 -6.02 -2.58 3.31
C GLY A 350 -4.61 -2.72 2.74
N LEU A 351 -3.79 -1.67 2.72
CA LEU A 351 -2.37 -1.78 2.34
C LEU A 351 -1.60 -2.69 3.30
N LEU A 352 -1.86 -2.62 4.61
CA LEU A 352 -1.26 -3.55 5.57
C LEU A 352 -1.71 -5.00 5.32
N ALA A 353 -3.01 -5.21 5.10
CA ALA A 353 -3.59 -6.53 4.86
C ALA A 353 -3.05 -7.17 3.56
N TRP A 354 -3.12 -6.45 2.45
CA TRP A 354 -2.63 -6.93 1.15
C TRP A 354 -1.11 -7.03 1.11
N GLY A 355 -0.41 -6.07 1.70
CA GLY A 355 1.05 -6.09 1.85
C GLY A 355 1.54 -7.30 2.65
N TRP A 356 0.83 -7.69 3.71
CA TRP A 356 1.11 -8.93 4.44
C TRP A 356 0.83 -10.18 3.59
N LEU A 357 -0.25 -10.17 2.80
CA LEU A 357 -0.68 -11.34 2.01
C LEU A 357 0.23 -11.63 0.80
N TRP A 358 0.58 -10.59 0.04
CA TRP A 358 1.27 -10.73 -1.25
C TRP A 358 2.58 -9.91 -1.35
N GLY A 359 3.04 -9.29 -0.25
CA GLY A 359 4.26 -8.48 -0.23
C GLY A 359 4.13 -7.22 -1.08
N VAL A 360 5.17 -6.91 -1.86
CA VAL A 360 5.22 -5.72 -2.73
C VAL A 360 4.07 -5.69 -3.73
N TRP A 361 3.67 -6.85 -4.28
CA TRP A 361 2.53 -6.94 -5.19
C TRP A 361 1.21 -6.60 -4.50
N GLY A 362 1.07 -6.96 -3.23
CA GLY A 362 -0.09 -6.61 -2.42
C GLY A 362 -0.18 -5.12 -2.12
N LEU A 363 0.96 -4.45 -1.91
CA LEU A 363 1.00 -2.99 -1.76
C LEU A 363 0.59 -2.26 -3.05
N LEU A 364 1.01 -2.77 -4.21
CA LEU A 364 0.68 -2.19 -5.52
C LEU A 364 -0.79 -2.42 -5.90
N LEU A 365 -1.30 -3.64 -5.65
CA LEU A 365 -2.67 -4.03 -6.03
C LEU A 365 -3.70 -3.73 -4.95
N GLY A 366 -3.29 -3.41 -3.72
CA GLY A 366 -4.16 -3.32 -2.56
C GLY A 366 -5.29 -2.30 -2.76
N VAL A 367 -4.97 -1.10 -3.24
CA VAL A 367 -5.98 -0.05 -3.46
C VAL A 367 -6.96 -0.41 -4.59
N PRO A 368 -6.52 -0.84 -5.79
CA PRO A 368 -7.45 -1.34 -6.81
C PRO A 368 -8.34 -2.47 -6.32
N ILE A 369 -7.82 -3.40 -5.51
CA ILE A 369 -8.62 -4.50 -4.97
C ILE A 369 -9.63 -4.00 -3.95
N LEU A 370 -9.25 -3.07 -3.05
CA LEU A 370 -10.19 -2.43 -2.14
C LEU A 370 -11.31 -1.70 -2.89
N MET A 371 -10.98 -1.04 -4.00
CA MET A 371 -11.97 -0.40 -4.86
C MET A 371 -12.96 -1.42 -5.44
N ILE A 372 -12.47 -2.57 -5.93
CA ILE A 372 -13.32 -3.67 -6.42
C ILE A 372 -14.21 -4.19 -5.29
N VAL A 373 -13.65 -4.44 -4.11
CA VAL A 373 -14.38 -4.94 -2.95
C VAL A 373 -15.47 -3.96 -2.54
N LYS A 374 -15.15 -2.67 -2.42
CA LYS A 374 -16.13 -1.61 -2.11
C LYS A 374 -17.23 -1.57 -3.17
N ALA A 375 -16.88 -1.55 -4.46
CA ALA A 375 -17.85 -1.47 -5.54
C ALA A 375 -18.82 -2.68 -5.60
N VAL A 376 -18.38 -3.84 -5.11
CA VAL A 376 -19.23 -5.03 -4.93
C VAL A 376 -20.09 -4.91 -3.66
N CYS A 377 -19.50 -4.49 -2.53
CA CYS A 377 -20.21 -4.28 -1.26
C CYS A 377 -21.35 -3.27 -1.38
N ASP A 378 -21.15 -2.17 -2.11
CA ASP A 378 -22.15 -1.11 -2.30
C ASP A 378 -23.42 -1.60 -3.02
N ARG A 379 -23.35 -2.75 -3.72
CA ARG A 379 -24.48 -3.33 -4.46
C ARG A 379 -25.17 -4.50 -3.78
N LEU A 380 -24.49 -5.18 -2.86
CA LEU A 380 -25.07 -6.28 -2.12
C LEU A 380 -25.77 -5.68 -0.90
N ASP A 381 -27.11 -5.71 -0.87
CA ASP A 381 -27.90 -5.08 0.21
C ASP A 381 -27.46 -5.52 1.62
N GLY A 382 -26.97 -6.75 1.77
CA GLY A 382 -26.43 -7.28 3.03
C GLY A 382 -25.01 -6.83 3.39
N LEU A 383 -24.25 -6.21 2.48
CA LEU A 383 -22.87 -5.76 2.68
C LEU A 383 -22.70 -4.24 2.54
N LYS A 384 -23.77 -3.49 2.29
CA LYS A 384 -23.78 -2.01 2.26
C LYS A 384 -23.11 -1.37 3.48
N PRO A 385 -23.32 -1.83 4.74
CA PRO A 385 -22.63 -1.24 5.89
C PRO A 385 -21.10 -1.36 5.82
N ILE A 386 -20.59 -2.43 5.21
CA ILE A 386 -19.15 -2.62 4.98
C ILE A 386 -18.66 -1.68 3.87
N GLY A 387 -19.46 -1.50 2.81
CA GLY A 387 -19.20 -0.53 1.75
C GLY A 387 -19.11 0.91 2.27
N GLU A 388 -20.04 1.30 3.15
CA GLU A 388 -20.05 2.59 3.83
C GLU A 388 -18.81 2.77 4.73
N PHE A 389 -18.41 1.75 5.49
CA PHE A 389 -17.19 1.81 6.33
C PHE A 389 -15.89 1.94 5.50
N LEU A 390 -15.84 1.29 4.33
CA LEU A 390 -14.72 1.41 3.40
C LEU A 390 -14.74 2.75 2.65
N GLY A 391 -15.92 3.34 2.50
CA GLY A 391 -16.14 4.66 1.91
C GLY A 391 -15.89 5.81 2.87
N SER A 392 -15.87 7.02 2.31
CA SER A 392 -15.87 8.29 3.05
C SER A 392 -17.23 8.96 2.99
#